data_AF-A0A4U1MKY0-F1
#
_entry.id   AF-A0A4U1MKY0-F1
#
_cell.length_a   1.000
_cell.length_b   1.000
_cell.length_c   1.000
_cell.angle_alpha   90.00
_cell.angle_beta   90.00
_cell.angle_gamma   90.00
#
_symmetry.space_group_name_H-M   'P 1'
#
loop_
_entity.id
_entity.type
_entity.pdbx_description
1 polymer ?
#
loop_
_entity_poly.entity_id
_entity_poly.type
_entity_poly.pdbx_seq_one_letter_code
_entity_poly.pdbx_strand_id
1 'polypeptide(L)'
;MEFLAIACGVIGMALTFNLLFSFLYLISKSAGHGLYRWVVHDLDFLMVLSFPIFGITEFVANRLYSKFNWFAARILLIIYAILLFVLAIIFFIIFGEIAGSK
;
A
#
# COMPACT_ATOMS: atom_id res chain seq x y z
N MET A 1 -1.67 -25.44 4.94
CA MET A 1 -0.69 -24.90 3.98
C MET A 1 -1.37 -23.98 2.97
N GLU A 2 -2.43 -24.42 2.28
CA GLU A 2 -3.12 -23.60 1.26
C GLU A 2 -3.65 -22.26 1.77
N PHE A 3 -4.32 -22.25 2.93
CA PHE A 3 -4.83 -21.01 3.52
C PHE A 3 -3.72 -19.99 3.83
N LEU A 4 -2.56 -20.46 4.31
CA LEU A 4 -1.38 -19.61 4.57
C LEU A 4 -0.79 -19.05 3.27
N ALA A 5 -0.74 -19.85 2.19
CA ALA A 5 -0.33 -19.37 0.89
C ALA A 5 -1.29 -18.28 0.39
N ILE A 6 -2.60 -18.52 0.43
CA ILE A 6 -3.61 -17.53 0.00
C ILE A 6 -3.47 -16.23 0.80
N ALA A 7 -3.31 -16.32 2.13
CA ALA A 7 -3.09 -15.15 2.97
C ALA A 7 -1.81 -14.38 2.58
N CYS A 8 -0.69 -15.07 2.36
CA CYS A 8 0.56 -14.43 1.92
C CYS A 8 0.42 -13.75 0.55
N GLY A 9 -0.27 -14.40 -0.40
CA GLY A 9 -0.55 -13.84 -1.72
C GLY A 9 -1.43 -12.58 -1.66
N VAL A 10 -2.49 -12.60 -0.84
CA VAL A 10 -3.36 -11.43 -0.63
C VAL A 10 -2.60 -10.28 0.04
N ILE A 11 -1.76 -10.56 1.02
CA ILE A 11 -0.92 -9.54 1.68
C ILE A 11 0.09 -8.95 0.68
N GLY A 12 0.79 -9.78 -0.11
CA GLY A 12 1.71 -9.31 -1.14
C GLY A 12 1.02 -8.44 -2.19
N MET A 13 -0.19 -8.80 -2.61
CA MET A 13 -1.01 -8.00 -3.50
C MET A 13 -1.40 -6.66 -2.86
N ALA A 14 -1.86 -6.66 -1.60
CA ALA A 14 -2.21 -5.44 -0.88
C ALA A 14 -1.01 -4.49 -0.69
N LEU A 15 0.18 -5.02 -0.41
CA LEU A 15 1.42 -4.24 -0.31
C LEU A 15 1.80 -3.62 -1.66
N THR A 16 1.56 -4.34 -2.76
CA THR A 16 1.78 -3.83 -4.12
C THR A 16 0.86 -2.65 -4.44
N PHE A 17 -0.42 -2.74 -4.07
CA PHE A 17 -1.35 -1.61 -4.20
C PHE A 17 -0.92 -0.40 -3.37
N ASN A 18 -0.50 -0.60 -2.10
CA ASN A 18 0.07 0.46 -1.28
C ASN A 18 1.31 1.09 -1.92
N LEU A 19 2.18 0.29 -2.52
CA LEU A 19 3.39 0.77 -3.20
C LEU A 19 3.03 1.69 -4.37
N LEU A 20 2.11 1.28 -5.24
CA LEU A 20 1.62 2.12 -6.35
C LEU A 20 1.00 3.41 -5.82
N PHE A 21 0.25 3.32 -4.72
CA PHE A 21 -0.37 4.48 -4.09
C PHE A 21 0.65 5.44 -3.49
N SER A 22 1.76 4.92 -2.95
CA SER A 22 2.87 5.73 -2.43
C SER A 22 3.54 6.56 -3.53
N PHE A 23 3.64 6.02 -4.75
CA PHE A 23 4.15 6.78 -5.91
C PHE A 23 3.20 7.91 -6.32
N LEU A 24 1.90 7.68 -6.27
CA LEU A 24 0.92 8.73 -6.52
C LEU A 24 1.08 9.88 -5.52
N TYR A 25 1.31 9.54 -4.25
CA TYR A 25 1.59 10.48 -3.17
C TYR A 25 2.93 11.21 -3.28
N LEU A 26 3.93 10.59 -3.93
CA LEU A 26 5.20 11.24 -4.25
C LEU A 26 5.04 12.29 -5.34
N ILE A 27 4.24 11.97 -6.37
CA ILE A 27 3.94 12.90 -7.46
C ILE A 27 3.12 14.08 -6.92
N SER A 28 1.98 13.80 -6.29
CA SER A 28 1.08 14.84 -5.78
C SER A 28 0.21 14.33 -4.64
N LYS A 29 0.24 15.05 -3.51
CA LYS A 29 -0.67 14.82 -2.38
C LYS A 29 -2.14 14.93 -2.78
N SER A 30 -2.48 15.91 -3.63
CA SER A 30 -3.85 16.12 -4.10
C SER A 30 -4.34 14.95 -4.96
N ALA A 31 -3.48 14.44 -5.85
CA ALA A 31 -3.83 13.29 -6.68
C ALA A 31 -4.01 12.02 -5.84
N GLY A 32 -3.12 11.77 -4.86
CA GLY A 32 -3.25 10.68 -3.89
C GLY A 32 -4.58 10.73 -3.14
N HIS A 33 -4.86 11.87 -2.51
CA HIS A 33 -6.07 12.06 -1.72
C HIS A 33 -7.36 11.98 -2.56
N GLY A 34 -7.32 12.55 -3.78
CA GLY A 34 -8.44 12.49 -4.72
C GLY A 34 -8.75 11.07 -5.15
N LEU A 35 -7.73 10.25 -5.46
CA LEU A 35 -7.93 8.86 -5.84
C LEU A 35 -8.39 8.00 -4.65
N TYR A 36 -7.87 8.23 -3.43
CA TYR A 36 -8.37 7.56 -2.24
C TYR A 36 -9.86 7.85 -2.04
N ARG A 37 -10.24 9.13 -2.12
CA ARG A 37 -11.62 9.56 -1.97
C ARG A 37 -12.52 8.96 -3.05
N TRP A 38 -12.09 8.96 -4.31
CA TRP A 38 -12.83 8.33 -5.41
C TRP A 38 -13.04 6.83 -5.16
N VAL A 39 -11.99 6.11 -4.76
CA VAL A 39 -12.05 4.67 -4.46
C VAL A 39 -12.93 4.36 -3.25
N VAL A 40 -12.95 5.21 -2.22
CA VAL A 40 -13.67 4.94 -0.96
C VAL A 40 -15.11 5.42 -1.01
N HIS A 41 -15.39 6.55 -1.67
CA HIS A 41 -16.72 7.17 -1.69
C HIS A 41 -17.55 6.85 -2.92
N ASP A 42 -16.95 6.67 -4.11
CA ASP A 42 -17.72 6.41 -5.33
C ASP A 42 -17.88 4.91 -5.63
N LEU A 43 -17.02 4.08 -5.02
CA LEU A 43 -17.08 2.63 -5.09
C LEU A 43 -17.43 2.09 -3.69
N ASP A 44 -18.67 2.28 -3.23
CA ASP A 44 -19.17 1.84 -1.91
C ASP A 44 -18.75 0.40 -1.53
N PHE A 45 -18.62 -0.50 -2.52
CA PHE A 45 -18.16 -1.88 -2.33
C PHE A 45 -16.68 -2.00 -1.94
N LEU A 46 -15.82 -1.07 -2.39
CA LEU A 46 -14.41 -1.01 -2.00
C LEU A 46 -14.20 -0.38 -0.63
N MET A 47 -15.21 0.20 0.03
CA MET A 47 -15.04 0.80 1.36
C MET A 47 -14.48 -0.19 2.39
N VAL A 48 -14.92 -1.46 2.33
CA VAL A 48 -14.47 -2.55 3.24
C VAL A 48 -13.06 -3.04 2.89
N LEU A 49 -12.71 -3.10 1.60
CA LEU A 49 -11.38 -3.51 1.14
C LEU A 49 -10.34 -2.37 1.25
N SER A 50 -10.78 -1.12 1.12
CA SER A 50 -9.92 0.06 1.03
C SER A 50 -9.39 0.49 2.38
N PHE A 51 -10.09 0.22 3.47
CA PHE A 51 -9.62 0.55 4.82
C PHE A 51 -8.32 -0.22 5.21
N PRO A 52 -8.23 -1.55 5.04
CA PRO A 52 -6.98 -2.28 5.30
C PRO A 52 -5.95 -2.19 4.15
N ILE A 53 -6.38 -2.06 2.89
CA ILE A 53 -5.48 -2.15 1.73
C ILE A 53 -4.99 -0.77 1.27
N PHE A 54 -5.82 0.27 1.21
CA PHE A 54 -5.42 1.59 0.69
C PHE A 54 -5.25 2.65 1.79
N GLY A 55 -5.91 2.45 2.94
CA GLY A 55 -5.93 3.40 4.04
C GLY A 55 -4.59 3.60 4.75
N ILE A 56 -3.69 2.61 4.71
CA ILE A 56 -2.38 2.70 5.41
C ILE A 56 -1.51 3.76 4.73
N THR A 57 -1.38 3.71 3.41
CA THR A 57 -0.58 4.69 2.65
C THR A 57 -1.18 6.09 2.74
N GLU A 58 -2.51 6.21 2.65
CA GLU A 58 -3.26 7.46 2.85
C GLU A 58 -2.95 8.10 4.22
N PHE A 59 -3.03 7.30 5.29
CA PHE A 59 -2.79 7.74 6.65
C PHE A 59 -1.34 8.19 6.84
N VAL A 60 -0.38 7.38 6.39
CA VAL A 60 1.05 7.69 6.50
C VAL A 60 1.37 8.96 5.72
N ALA A 61 0.91 9.08 4.46
CA ALA A 61 1.16 10.24 3.64
C ALA A 61 0.56 11.52 4.25
N ASN A 62 -0.68 11.48 4.71
CA ASN A 62 -1.30 12.64 5.36
C ASN A 62 -0.57 13.07 6.63
N ARG A 63 -0.11 12.12 7.44
CA ARG A 63 0.68 12.42 8.64
C ARG A 63 2.05 13.02 8.31
N LEU A 64 2.71 12.51 7.26
CA LEU A 64 4.00 13.04 6.79
C LEU A 64 3.87 14.46 6.26
N TYR A 65 2.91 14.70 5.36
CA TYR A 65 2.66 16.03 4.79
C TYR A 65 2.10 17.03 5.81
N SER A 66 1.52 16.57 6.92
CA SER A 66 1.07 17.42 8.04
C SER A 66 2.21 17.83 8.97
N LYS A 67 3.16 16.92 9.22
CA LYS A 67 4.20 17.12 10.24
C LYS A 67 5.50 17.69 9.67
N PHE A 68 5.78 17.44 8.40
CA PHE A 68 7.06 17.79 7.77
C PHE A 68 6.86 18.69 6.55
N ASN A 69 7.92 19.42 6.19
CA ASN A 69 7.97 20.18 4.94
C ASN A 69 7.81 19.25 3.72
N TRP A 70 7.31 19.80 2.61
CA TRP A 70 7.02 19.05 1.38
C TRP A 70 8.18 18.16 0.90
N PHE A 71 9.43 18.64 1.03
CA PHE A 71 10.64 17.90 0.66
C PHE A 71 10.91 16.73 1.60
N ALA A 72 10.86 16.95 2.92
CA ALA A 72 11.08 15.92 3.91
C ALA A 72 9.98 14.84 3.87
N ALA A 73 8.72 15.24 3.63
CA ALA A 73 7.62 14.30 3.44
C ALA A 73 7.86 13.38 2.24
N ARG A 74 8.39 13.88 1.12
CA ARG A 74 8.75 13.07 -0.05
C ARG A 74 9.87 12.08 0.25
N ILE A 75 10.94 12.51 0.94
CA ILE A 75 12.02 11.59 1.34
C ILE A 75 11.49 10.46 2.21
N LEU A 76 10.65 10.78 3.20
CA LEU A 76 10.06 9.77 4.08
C LEU A 76 9.09 8.84 3.32
N LEU A 77 8.37 9.35 2.33
CA LEU A 77 7.55 8.53 1.44
C LEU A 77 8.38 7.60 0.54
N ILE A 78 9.56 8.02 0.09
CA ILE A 78 10.49 7.14 -0.64
C ILE A 78 10.96 6.00 0.26
N ILE A 79 11.34 6.29 1.50
CA ILE A 79 11.75 5.27 2.48
C ILE A 79 10.58 4.29 2.74
N TYR A 80 9.37 4.82 2.89
CA TYR A 80 8.15 4.02 3.04
C TYR A 80 7.88 3.13 1.82
N ALA A 81 8.04 3.66 0.60
CA ALA A 81 7.89 2.89 -0.64
C ALA A 81 8.93 1.75 -0.74
N ILE A 82 10.19 2.01 -0.37
CA ILE A 82 11.23 0.97 -0.32
C ILE A 82 10.84 -0.13 0.67
N LEU A 83 10.35 0.25 1.86
CA LEU A 83 9.90 -0.71 2.86
C LEU A 83 8.76 -1.59 2.33
N LEU A 84 7.74 -0.98 1.71
CA LEU A 84 6.63 -1.70 1.09
C LEU A 84 7.10 -2.66 -0.01
N PHE A 85 8.06 -2.24 -0.83
CA PHE A 85 8.62 -3.06 -1.90
C PHE A 85 9.35 -4.29 -1.36
N VAL A 86 10.23 -4.11 -0.36
CA VAL A 86 10.93 -5.22 0.30
C VAL A 86 9.93 -6.18 0.93
N LEU A 87 8.91 -5.66 1.62
CA LEU A 87 7.89 -6.48 2.27
C LEU A 87 7.07 -7.26 1.25
N ALA A 88 6.69 -6.64 0.12
CA ALA A 88 5.98 -7.32 -0.96
C ALA A 88 6.80 -8.48 -1.53
N ILE A 89 8.10 -8.28 -1.80
CA ILE A 89 8.99 -9.34 -2.27
C ILE A 89 9.03 -10.51 -1.28
N ILE A 90 9.20 -10.23 0.02
CA ILE A 90 9.26 -11.27 1.05
C ILE A 90 7.95 -12.09 1.06
N PHE A 91 6.80 -11.43 1.04
CA PHE A 91 5.50 -12.13 1.03
C PHE A 91 5.28 -12.94 -0.25
N PHE A 92 5.75 -12.47 -1.41
CA PHE A 92 5.68 -13.22 -2.66
C PHE A 92 6.63 -14.43 -2.69
N ILE A 93 7.83 -14.31 -2.11
CA ILE A 93 8.75 -15.46 -1.97
C ILE A 93 8.11 -16.51 -1.06
N ILE A 94 7.62 -16.11 0.11
CA ILE A 94 6.95 -17.02 1.05
C ILE A 94 5.72 -17.68 0.39
N PHE A 95 4.95 -16.92 -0.38
CA PHE A 95 3.84 -17.47 -1.16
C PHE A 95 4.31 -18.54 -2.14
N GLY A 96 5.38 -18.27 -2.90
CA GLY A 96 5.95 -19.21 -3.86
C GLY A 96 6.44 -20.51 -3.22
N GLU A 97 7.14 -20.41 -2.08
CA GLU A 97 7.62 -21.56 -1.32
C GLU A 97 6.45 -22.42 -0.80
N ILE A 98 5.44 -21.80 -0.18
CA ILE A 98 4.31 -22.55 0.41
C ILE A 98 3.40 -23.13 -0.68
N ALA A 99 3.19 -22.42 -1.79
CA ALA A 99 2.35 -22.87 -2.89
C ALA A 99 3.05 -23.91 -3.78
N GLY A 100 4.36 -23.80 -3.95
CA GLY A 100 5.21 -24.70 -4.74
C GLY A 100 5.63 -25.98 -4.00
N SER A 101 5.52 -26.02 -2.67
CA SER A 101 5.74 -27.22 -1.84
C SER A 101 4.59 -28.26 -1.94
N LYS A 102 3.80 -28.24 -3.02
CA LYS A 102 2.74 -29.20 -3.32
C LYS A 102 3.23 -30.34 -4.21
#